data_AF-A0A3G8WUS6-F1
#
_entry.id   AF-A0A3G8WUS6-F1
#
_cell.length_a   1.000
_cell.length_b   1.000
_cell.length_c   1.000
_cell.angle_alpha   90.00
_cell.angle_beta   90.00
_cell.angle_gamma   90.00
#
_symmetry.space_group_name_H-M   'P 1'
#
loop_
_entity.id
_entity.type
_entity.pdbx_description
1 polymer ?
#
loop_
_entity_poly.entity_id
_entity_poly.type
_entity_poly.pdbx_seq_one_letter_code
_entity_poly.pdbx_strand_id
1 'polypeptide(L)'
;MNLEKREVLALYNATIDNCFELFKASMHMATSYEGKKYVSLGIAELALEELGKSYSLLAAYSIAHKISNWKLFWKEWRSHDLKASRGFLYEFFCTIRIELNNLTDPLLTEIIPRGKFSVEKEMAFYVDIDKSSRKIHIPGEHISDEEAISRVFSLFGLLNPALKIKDWLNSEEPDQFKNAISDYAYTVLVENVYQQDVPEILDKLKNLDDDYNRALDEIWNLFNPSKPNMEL
;
A
#
# COMPACT_ATOMS: atom_id res chain seq x y z
N MET A 1 11.44 -21.60 -10.67
CA MET A 1 12.27 -20.90 -9.67
C MET A 1 11.44 -20.83 -8.41
N ASN A 2 11.92 -21.42 -7.33
CA ASN A 2 11.28 -21.35 -6.01
C ASN A 2 12.01 -20.26 -5.24
N LEU A 3 11.29 -19.31 -4.66
CA LEU A 3 11.88 -18.28 -3.82
C LEU A 3 11.84 -18.71 -2.35
N GLU A 4 12.95 -18.53 -1.64
CA GLU A 4 13.02 -18.65 -0.19
C GLU A 4 12.50 -17.38 0.50
N LYS A 5 12.12 -17.48 1.79
CA LYS A 5 11.65 -16.31 2.57
C LYS A 5 12.62 -15.14 2.53
N ARG A 6 13.94 -15.41 2.60
CA ARG A 6 14.98 -14.38 2.53
C ARG A 6 15.00 -13.64 1.19
N GLU A 7 14.70 -14.33 0.09
CA GLU A 7 14.67 -13.74 -1.25
C GLU A 7 13.40 -12.89 -1.40
N VAL A 8 12.27 -13.37 -0.88
CA VAL A 8 11.02 -12.60 -0.83
C VAL A 8 11.20 -11.33 0.01
N LEU A 9 11.86 -11.41 1.17
CA LEU A 9 12.16 -10.25 2.01
C LEU A 9 13.10 -9.25 1.31
N ALA A 10 14.15 -9.74 0.65
CA ALA A 10 15.06 -8.87 -0.10
C ALA A 10 14.33 -8.12 -1.22
N LEU A 11 13.45 -8.80 -1.96
CA LEU A 11 12.59 -8.18 -2.97
C LEU A 11 11.62 -7.18 -2.34
N TYR A 12 11.00 -7.53 -1.21
CA TYR A 12 10.06 -6.66 -0.49
C TYR A 12 10.75 -5.35 -0.12
N ASN A 13 11.91 -5.44 0.51
CA ASN A 13 12.72 -4.27 0.91
C ASN A 13 13.06 -3.40 -0.29
N ALA A 14 13.54 -4.01 -1.39
CA ALA A 14 13.90 -3.28 -2.61
C ALA A 14 12.69 -2.54 -3.22
N THR A 15 11.52 -3.15 -3.23
CA THR A 15 10.30 -2.50 -3.76
C THR A 15 9.83 -1.35 -2.88
N ILE A 16 9.95 -1.45 -1.55
CA ILE A 16 9.66 -0.32 -0.65
C ILE A 16 10.65 0.83 -0.86
N ASP A 17 11.95 0.52 -0.99
CA ASP A 17 12.99 1.54 -1.22
C ASP A 17 12.79 2.26 -2.56
N ASN A 18 12.51 1.51 -3.63
CA ASN A 18 12.16 2.09 -4.93
C ASN A 18 10.91 2.98 -4.84
N CYS A 19 9.86 2.51 -4.16
CA CYS A 19 8.65 3.30 -3.94
C CYS A 19 8.95 4.63 -3.24
N PHE A 20 9.76 4.59 -2.17
CA PHE A 20 10.13 5.79 -1.41
C PHE A 20 10.95 6.79 -2.24
N GLU A 21 11.92 6.32 -3.03
CA GLU A 21 12.69 7.19 -3.94
C GLU A 21 11.82 7.81 -5.03
N LEU A 22 10.91 7.03 -5.63
CA LEU A 22 9.97 7.52 -6.63
C LEU A 22 8.98 8.53 -6.03
N PHE A 23 8.49 8.28 -4.82
CA PHE A 23 7.66 9.23 -4.08
C PHE A 23 8.39 10.54 -3.83
N LYS A 24 9.65 10.52 -3.37
CA LYS A 24 10.45 11.74 -3.19
C LYS A 24 10.64 12.49 -4.51
N ALA A 25 10.94 11.78 -5.60
CA ALA A 25 11.08 12.39 -6.92
C ALA A 25 9.76 13.02 -7.41
N SER A 26 8.64 12.34 -7.19
CA SER A 26 7.30 12.83 -7.51
C SER A 26 6.95 14.08 -6.70
N MET A 27 7.21 14.05 -5.39
CA MET A 27 7.03 15.19 -4.48
C MET A 27 7.89 16.39 -4.87
N HIS A 28 9.15 16.16 -5.23
CA HIS A 28 10.04 17.21 -5.71
C HIS A 28 9.50 17.84 -7.01
N MET A 29 9.06 17.02 -7.96
CA MET A 29 8.42 17.49 -9.20
C MET A 29 7.15 18.31 -8.90
N ALA A 30 6.30 17.86 -7.97
CA ALA A 30 5.05 18.55 -7.63
C ALA A 30 5.28 19.90 -6.90
N THR A 31 6.35 20.02 -6.13
CA THR A 31 6.57 21.20 -5.26
C THR A 31 7.55 22.20 -5.84
N SER A 32 8.53 21.75 -6.63
CA SER A 32 9.67 22.57 -7.05
C SER A 32 9.67 22.93 -8.55
N TYR A 33 8.87 22.25 -9.38
CA TYR A 33 8.81 22.52 -10.81
C TYR A 33 7.78 23.63 -11.12
N GLU A 34 8.21 24.67 -11.83
CA GLU A 34 7.32 25.71 -12.35
C GLU A 34 6.70 25.24 -13.69
N GLY A 35 5.37 25.21 -13.76
CA GLY A 35 4.63 24.73 -14.92
C GLY A 35 3.84 23.46 -14.62
N LYS A 36 3.57 22.66 -15.66
CA LYS A 36 2.64 21.52 -15.64
C LYS A 36 3.02 20.43 -14.61
N LYS A 37 2.41 20.45 -13.42
CA LYS A 37 2.73 19.52 -12.33
C LYS A 37 2.24 18.09 -12.54
N TYR A 38 1.33 17.84 -13.48
CA TYR A 38 0.80 16.49 -13.75
C TYR A 38 1.87 15.44 -14.06
N VAL A 39 3.09 15.83 -14.43
CA VAL A 39 4.21 14.89 -14.62
C VAL A 39 4.59 14.18 -13.32
N SER A 40 4.41 14.84 -12.16
CA SER A 40 4.61 14.21 -10.85
C SER A 40 3.71 13.00 -10.68
N LEU A 41 2.51 13.02 -11.27
CA LEU A 41 1.53 11.95 -11.15
C LEU A 41 1.96 10.67 -11.87
N GLY A 42 2.66 10.78 -13.00
CA GLY A 42 3.27 9.62 -13.66
C GLY A 42 4.36 8.97 -12.80
N ILE A 43 5.15 9.77 -12.08
CA ILE A 43 6.15 9.26 -11.13
C ILE A 43 5.48 8.66 -9.89
N ALA A 44 4.40 9.27 -9.41
CA ALA A 44 3.57 8.76 -8.31
C ALA A 44 2.96 7.40 -8.66
N GLU A 45 2.53 7.21 -9.90
CA GLU A 45 2.01 5.94 -10.38
C GLU A 45 3.08 4.83 -10.33
N LEU A 46 4.29 5.13 -10.80
CA LEU A 46 5.40 4.17 -10.67
C LEU A 46 5.70 3.85 -9.20
N ALA A 47 5.63 4.83 -8.31
CA ALA A 47 5.77 4.60 -6.88
C ALA A 47 4.67 3.66 -6.35
N LEU A 48 3.41 3.89 -6.74
CA LEU A 48 2.28 3.04 -6.37
C LEU A 48 2.44 1.60 -6.89
N GLU A 49 2.95 1.42 -8.10
CA GLU A 49 3.25 0.09 -8.64
C GLU A 49 4.32 -0.65 -7.83
N GLU A 50 5.39 0.04 -7.41
CA GLU A 50 6.41 -0.54 -6.53
C GLU A 50 5.80 -0.93 -5.16
N LEU A 51 4.92 -0.09 -4.61
CA LEU A 51 4.18 -0.40 -3.39
C LEU A 51 3.24 -1.61 -3.57
N GLY A 52 2.63 -1.75 -4.74
CA GLY A 52 1.83 -2.93 -5.07
C GLY A 52 2.61 -4.23 -5.16
N LYS A 53 3.84 -4.14 -5.70
CA LYS A 53 4.78 -5.27 -5.71
C LYS A 53 5.17 -5.65 -4.29
N SER A 54 5.45 -4.67 -3.42
CA SER A 54 5.77 -4.96 -2.01
C SER A 54 4.61 -5.68 -1.31
N TYR A 55 3.36 -5.27 -1.54
CA TYR A 55 2.21 -5.97 -0.98
C TYR A 55 2.09 -7.42 -1.48
N SER A 56 2.34 -7.65 -2.78
CA SER A 56 2.33 -9.00 -3.35
C SER A 56 3.40 -9.91 -2.73
N LEU A 57 4.58 -9.35 -2.42
CA LEU A 57 5.66 -10.08 -1.74
C LEU A 57 5.33 -10.35 -0.27
N LEU A 58 4.74 -9.36 0.40
CA LEU A 58 4.27 -9.50 1.78
C LEU A 58 3.28 -10.65 1.91
N ALA A 59 2.28 -10.72 1.03
CA ALA A 59 1.29 -11.80 0.99
C ALA A 59 1.90 -13.18 0.66
N ALA A 60 3.05 -13.23 -0.01
CA ALA A 60 3.72 -14.48 -0.35
C ALA A 60 4.77 -14.93 0.68
N TYR A 61 5.13 -14.08 1.65
CA TYR A 61 6.28 -14.28 2.53
C TYR A 61 6.19 -15.55 3.39
N SER A 62 5.11 -15.76 4.14
CA SER A 62 4.95 -16.92 5.03
C SER A 62 4.91 -18.24 4.25
N ILE A 63 4.32 -18.23 3.05
CA ILE A 63 4.10 -19.39 2.19
C ILE A 63 5.16 -19.58 1.10
N ALA A 64 6.23 -18.77 1.05
CA ALA A 64 7.20 -18.77 -0.05
C ALA A 64 7.74 -20.17 -0.38
N HIS A 65 8.07 -20.94 0.66
CA HIS A 65 8.56 -22.32 0.57
C HIS A 65 7.50 -23.34 0.10
N LYS A 66 6.21 -23.02 0.22
CA LYS A 66 5.07 -23.85 -0.23
C LYS A 66 4.69 -23.58 -1.68
N ILE A 67 5.11 -22.44 -2.26
CA ILE A 67 4.82 -22.10 -3.65
C ILE A 67 5.75 -22.90 -4.56
N SER A 68 5.19 -23.97 -5.15
CA SER A 68 5.89 -24.84 -6.10
C SER A 68 6.05 -24.23 -7.49
N ASN A 69 5.26 -23.19 -7.81
CA ASN A 69 5.30 -22.53 -9.11
C ASN A 69 4.97 -21.03 -9.04
N TRP A 70 6.01 -20.20 -9.22
CA TRP A 70 5.92 -18.75 -9.22
C TRP A 70 5.43 -18.13 -10.54
N LYS A 71 5.03 -18.93 -11.54
CA LYS A 71 4.63 -18.43 -12.87
C LYS A 71 3.46 -17.45 -12.80
N LEU A 72 2.46 -17.71 -11.95
CA LEU A 72 1.33 -16.80 -11.79
C LEU A 72 1.78 -15.48 -11.15
N PHE A 73 2.54 -15.56 -10.05
CA PHE A 73 3.13 -14.40 -9.40
C PHE A 73 3.90 -13.51 -10.39
N TRP A 74 4.79 -14.09 -11.20
CA TRP A 74 5.57 -13.33 -12.19
C TRP A 74 4.76 -12.82 -13.38
N LYS A 75 3.62 -13.45 -13.70
CA LYS A 75 2.67 -12.93 -14.69
C LYS A 75 1.99 -11.68 -14.14
N GLU A 76 1.51 -11.75 -12.90
CA GLU A 76 0.86 -10.65 -12.18
C GLU A 76 1.81 -9.47 -11.94
N TRP A 77 3.08 -9.76 -11.63
CA TRP A 77 4.14 -8.78 -11.47
C TRP A 77 4.32 -7.83 -12.68
N ARG A 78 3.91 -8.27 -13.88
CA ARG A 78 4.01 -7.46 -15.11
C ARG A 78 2.75 -6.66 -15.42
N SER A 79 1.67 -6.85 -14.67
CA SER A 79 0.41 -6.10 -14.85
C SER A 79 0.49 -4.78 -14.09
N HIS A 80 0.47 -3.66 -14.82
CA HIS A 80 0.46 -2.30 -14.25
C HIS A 80 -0.75 -2.11 -13.33
N ASP A 81 -1.96 -2.33 -13.86
CA ASP A 81 -3.22 -2.21 -13.13
C ASP A 81 -3.23 -3.00 -11.82
N LEU A 82 -2.79 -4.27 -11.87
CA LEU A 82 -2.81 -5.15 -10.69
C LEU A 82 -1.77 -4.75 -9.64
N LYS A 83 -0.60 -4.25 -10.06
CA LYS A 83 0.38 -3.69 -9.12
C LYS A 83 -0.22 -2.47 -8.44
N ALA A 84 -0.64 -1.48 -9.23
CA ALA A 84 -1.19 -0.23 -8.70
C ALA A 84 -2.36 -0.47 -7.72
N SER A 85 -3.31 -1.35 -8.09
CA SER A 85 -4.46 -1.67 -7.23
C SER A 85 -4.05 -2.29 -5.90
N ARG A 86 -3.00 -3.13 -5.89
CA ARG A 86 -2.50 -3.78 -4.66
C ARG A 86 -1.81 -2.79 -3.72
N GLY A 87 -1.26 -1.69 -4.21
CA GLY A 87 -0.68 -0.64 -3.37
C GLY A 87 -1.71 -0.04 -2.40
N PHE A 88 -2.97 0.05 -2.82
CA PHE A 88 -4.07 0.53 -1.96
C PHE A 88 -4.47 -0.44 -0.84
N LEU A 89 -4.03 -1.70 -0.87
CA LEU A 89 -4.34 -2.68 0.18
C LEU A 89 -3.60 -2.36 1.49
N TYR A 90 -2.59 -1.49 1.46
CA TYR A 90 -1.98 -0.97 2.69
C TYR A 90 -2.95 -0.18 3.57
N GLU A 91 -4.08 0.28 3.04
CA GLU A 91 -5.14 0.90 3.86
C GLU A 91 -5.86 -0.08 4.80
N PHE A 92 -5.68 -1.39 4.64
CA PHE A 92 -6.12 -2.39 5.61
C PHE A 92 -5.17 -2.49 6.80
N PHE A 93 -3.99 -1.88 6.74
CA PHE A 93 -3.09 -1.76 7.88
C PHE A 93 -3.22 -0.42 8.58
N CYS A 94 -3.63 0.64 7.88
CA CYS A 94 -3.76 1.97 8.45
C CYS A 94 -4.88 2.75 7.76
N THR A 95 -5.80 3.29 8.55
CA THR A 95 -6.89 4.14 8.05
C THR A 95 -6.46 5.59 7.79
N ILE A 96 -5.22 5.95 8.10
CA ILE A 96 -4.69 7.30 7.89
C ILE A 96 -4.67 7.60 6.39
N ARG A 97 -5.52 8.55 5.99
CA ARG A 97 -5.44 9.21 4.68
C ARG A 97 -5.04 10.65 4.87
N ILE A 98 -4.19 11.14 3.97
CA ILE A 98 -3.80 12.53 3.88
C ILE A 98 -4.52 13.13 2.69
N GLU A 99 -5.50 13.99 2.95
CA GLU A 99 -6.22 14.77 1.95
C GLU A 99 -5.88 16.26 2.18
N LEU A 100 -5.33 16.93 1.15
CA LEU A 100 -5.11 18.38 1.18
C LEU A 100 -6.37 19.07 0.66
N ASN A 101 -7.30 19.43 1.56
CA ASN A 101 -8.53 20.11 1.18
C ASN A 101 -8.32 21.62 0.89
N ASN A 102 -7.35 22.24 1.56
CA ASN A 102 -6.79 23.56 1.27
C ASN A 102 -5.34 23.61 1.78
N LEU A 103 -4.44 24.30 1.08
CA LEU A 103 -3.06 24.53 1.54
C LEU A 103 -2.97 25.32 2.86
N THR A 104 -4.07 25.93 3.29
CA THR A 104 -4.20 26.71 4.53
C THR A 104 -5.00 26.00 5.62
N ASP A 105 -5.64 24.85 5.32
CA ASP A 105 -6.43 24.15 6.33
C ASP A 105 -5.50 23.40 7.30
N PRO A 106 -5.82 23.42 8.61
CA PRO A 106 -5.16 22.54 9.56
C PRO A 106 -5.31 21.09 9.11
N LEU A 107 -4.23 20.30 9.23
CA LEU A 107 -4.26 18.85 9.05
C LEU A 107 -5.49 18.28 9.77
N LEU A 108 -6.43 17.69 9.01
CA LEU A 108 -7.64 17.11 9.57
C LEU A 108 -7.25 16.03 10.59
N THR A 109 -7.74 16.19 11.81
CA THR A 109 -7.48 15.29 12.95
C THR A 109 -8.48 14.13 13.07
N GLU A 110 -9.41 14.00 12.11
CA GLU A 110 -10.51 13.03 12.20
C GLU A 110 -10.41 11.94 11.13
N ILE A 111 -10.51 10.68 11.58
CA ILE A 111 -10.62 9.50 10.72
C ILE A 111 -12.06 9.46 10.18
N ILE A 112 -12.25 9.70 8.88
CA ILE A 112 -13.55 9.55 8.23
C ILE A 112 -13.64 8.15 7.59
N PRO A 113 -14.34 7.18 8.20
CA PRO A 113 -14.58 5.89 7.56
C PRO A 113 -15.43 6.11 6.30
N ARG A 114 -14.89 5.80 5.12
CA ARG A 114 -15.69 5.84 3.87
C ARG A 114 -16.52 4.56 3.72
N GLY A 115 -17.76 4.75 3.26
CA GLY A 115 -18.49 3.71 2.56
C GLY A 115 -18.02 3.62 1.10
N LYS A 116 -17.62 2.40 0.69
CA LYS A 116 -17.11 1.99 -0.64
C LYS A 116 -15.92 2.80 -1.17
N PHE A 117 -14.93 2.05 -1.69
CA PHE A 117 -13.74 2.57 -2.37
C PHE A 117 -14.16 3.63 -3.40
N SER A 118 -13.67 4.86 -3.27
CA SER A 118 -14.03 5.90 -4.23
C SER A 118 -13.50 5.58 -5.61
N VAL A 119 -14.31 5.93 -6.60
CA VAL A 119 -14.07 5.86 -8.05
C VAL A 119 -12.69 6.42 -8.45
N GLU A 120 -12.08 7.27 -7.62
CA GLU A 120 -10.71 7.76 -7.76
C GLU A 120 -9.63 6.67 -7.72
N LYS A 121 -9.89 5.52 -7.09
CA LYS A 121 -8.97 4.37 -7.06
C LYS A 121 -9.09 3.43 -8.26
N GLU A 122 -10.15 3.56 -9.06
CA GLU A 122 -10.26 2.86 -10.35
C GLU A 122 -9.45 3.56 -11.44
N MET A 123 -8.89 4.73 -11.13
CA MET A 123 -7.96 5.48 -11.97
C MET A 123 -6.69 5.75 -11.16
N ALA A 124 -5.72 4.86 -11.28
CA ALA A 124 -4.29 5.13 -11.08
C ALA A 124 -3.91 6.63 -11.25
N PHE A 125 -2.82 7.10 -10.61
CA PHE A 125 -2.33 8.48 -10.67
C PHE A 125 -2.06 9.00 -12.10
N TYR A 126 -2.17 8.12 -13.11
CA TYR A 126 -2.63 8.39 -14.48
C TYR A 126 -1.51 8.49 -15.51
N VAL A 127 -1.50 7.49 -16.40
CA VAL A 127 -1.34 7.63 -17.85
C VAL A 127 -2.23 6.56 -18.48
N ASP A 128 -3.53 6.82 -18.64
CA ASP A 128 -4.37 5.89 -19.39
C ASP A 128 -4.07 6.05 -20.90
N ILE A 129 -3.73 4.94 -21.53
CA ILE A 129 -3.74 4.86 -22.99
C ILE A 129 -5.18 4.56 -23.32
N ASP A 130 -5.89 5.52 -23.92
CA ASP A 130 -7.22 5.25 -24.44
C ASP A 130 -7.10 4.08 -25.43
N LYS A 131 -7.59 2.90 -25.01
CA LYS A 131 -7.45 1.65 -25.77
C LYS A 131 -8.17 1.73 -27.11
N SER A 132 -9.15 2.61 -27.23
CA SER A 132 -9.92 2.85 -28.47
C SER A 132 -9.22 3.81 -29.42
N SER A 133 -8.63 4.90 -28.92
CA SER A 133 -7.99 5.93 -29.76
C SER A 133 -6.47 5.77 -29.89
N ARG A 134 -5.84 4.90 -29.07
CA ARG A 134 -4.39 4.73 -28.92
C ARG A 134 -3.66 6.04 -28.59
N LYS A 135 -4.37 7.04 -28.08
CA LYS A 135 -3.78 8.32 -27.65
C LYS A 135 -3.35 8.20 -26.21
N ILE A 136 -2.23 8.83 -25.91
CA ILE A 136 -1.80 9.06 -24.53
C ILE A 136 -2.71 10.16 -23.99
N HIS A 137 -3.51 9.85 -22.96
CA HIS A 137 -4.24 10.88 -22.26
C HIS A 137 -3.26 11.72 -21.45
N ILE A 138 -3.16 13.02 -21.77
CA ILE A 138 -2.34 13.97 -21.01
C ILE A 138 -3.27 14.63 -20.00
N PRO A 139 -3.08 14.42 -18.68
CA PRO A 139 -4.00 14.92 -17.67
C PRO A 139 -4.04 16.45 -17.54
N GLY A 140 -3.13 17.17 -18.22
CA GLY A 140 -2.91 18.60 -18.03
C GLY A 140 -4.06 19.53 -18.40
N GLU A 141 -5.12 19.06 -19.07
CA GLU A 141 -6.35 19.83 -19.27
C GLU A 141 -7.42 19.56 -18.19
N HIS A 142 -7.23 18.53 -17.37
CA HIS A 142 -8.24 18.00 -16.45
C HIS A 142 -7.81 17.99 -14.98
N ILE A 143 -6.51 18.16 -14.70
CA ILE A 143 -5.96 18.13 -13.35
C ILE A 143 -5.22 19.43 -13.06
N SER A 144 -5.63 20.14 -12.02
CA SER A 144 -4.94 21.35 -11.55
C SER A 144 -3.63 21.00 -10.84
N ASP A 145 -2.77 22.00 -10.69
CA ASP A 145 -1.51 21.85 -9.97
C ASP A 145 -1.72 21.47 -8.50
N GLU A 146 -2.76 22.00 -7.85
CA GLU A 146 -3.14 21.68 -6.48
C GLU A 146 -3.64 20.24 -6.35
N GLU A 147 -4.48 19.78 -7.27
CA GLU A 147 -4.96 18.41 -7.32
C GLU A 147 -3.80 17.44 -7.55
N ALA A 148 -2.84 17.80 -8.42
CA ALA A 148 -1.64 17.00 -8.63
C ALA A 148 -0.83 16.85 -7.34
N ILE A 149 -0.62 17.94 -6.60
CA ILE A 149 0.09 17.90 -5.31
C ILE A 149 -0.67 17.03 -4.29
N SER A 150 -1.98 17.24 -4.14
CA SER A 150 -2.83 16.50 -3.21
C SER A 150 -2.74 14.98 -3.45
N ARG A 151 -2.83 14.57 -4.72
CA ARG A 151 -2.67 13.17 -5.14
C ARG A 151 -1.30 12.61 -4.79
N VAL A 152 -0.21 13.31 -5.08
CA VAL A 152 1.13 12.83 -4.69
C VAL A 152 1.23 12.70 -3.17
N PHE A 153 0.73 13.66 -2.40
CA PHE A 153 0.74 13.58 -0.93
C PHE A 153 -0.06 12.40 -0.39
N SER A 154 -1.14 12.00 -1.05
CA SER A 154 -1.96 10.85 -0.61
C SER A 154 -1.17 9.52 -0.57
N LEU A 155 -0.13 9.36 -1.40
CA LEU A 155 0.77 8.20 -1.36
C LEU A 155 1.45 8.03 0.00
N PHE A 156 1.70 9.13 0.72
CA PHE A 156 2.32 9.08 2.03
C PHE A 156 1.48 8.26 3.02
N GLY A 157 0.15 8.33 2.93
CA GLY A 157 -0.76 7.53 3.76
C GLY A 157 -0.57 6.02 3.54
N LEU A 158 -0.27 5.60 2.31
CA LEU A 158 -0.02 4.18 1.97
C LEU A 158 1.41 3.75 2.32
N LEU A 159 2.38 4.65 2.17
CA LEU A 159 3.80 4.40 2.51
C LEU A 159 4.03 4.21 4.01
N ASN A 160 3.28 4.94 4.85
CA ASN A 160 3.43 4.90 6.30
C ASN A 160 3.32 3.47 6.89
N PRO A 161 2.21 2.72 6.70
CA PRO A 161 2.13 1.33 7.16
C PRO A 161 3.15 0.41 6.48
N ALA A 162 3.50 0.66 5.21
CA ALA A 162 4.45 -0.17 4.48
C ALA A 162 5.88 -0.08 5.04
N LEU A 163 6.31 1.13 5.44
CA LEU A 163 7.58 1.35 6.14
C LEU A 163 7.58 0.70 7.53
N LYS A 164 6.48 0.84 8.28
CA LYS A 164 6.34 0.18 9.59
C LYS A 164 6.45 -1.34 9.50
N ILE A 165 5.80 -1.94 8.50
CA ILE A 165 5.89 -3.38 8.21
C ILE A 165 7.30 -3.76 7.76
N LYS A 166 7.99 -2.92 6.98
CA LYS A 166 9.39 -3.14 6.64
C LYS A 166 10.25 -3.23 7.90
N ASP A 167 10.07 -2.34 8.87
CA ASP A 167 10.81 -2.39 10.13
C ASP A 167 10.52 -3.69 10.90
N TRP A 168 9.25 -4.10 10.99
CA TRP A 168 8.85 -5.36 11.62
C TRP A 168 9.45 -6.61 10.95
N LEU A 169 9.53 -6.65 9.62
CA LEU A 169 10.10 -7.79 8.93
C LEU A 169 11.63 -7.87 9.03
N ASN A 170 12.31 -6.74 9.22
CA ASN A 170 13.77 -6.65 9.34
C ASN A 170 14.27 -6.63 10.79
N SER A 171 13.38 -6.65 11.79
CA SER A 171 13.75 -6.70 13.21
C SER A 171 14.07 -8.13 13.68
N GLU A 172 14.49 -8.23 14.94
CA GLU A 172 14.68 -9.50 15.65
C GLU A 172 13.36 -10.18 16.08
N GLU A 173 12.22 -9.72 15.54
CA GLU A 173 10.92 -10.33 15.83
C GLU A 173 10.88 -11.81 15.38
N PRO A 174 10.20 -12.70 16.14
CA PRO A 174 10.09 -14.11 15.81
C PRO A 174 9.44 -14.36 14.44
N ASP A 175 9.76 -15.52 13.86
CA ASP A 175 9.21 -15.92 12.55
C ASP A 175 7.68 -15.95 12.54
N GLN A 176 7.05 -16.31 13.67
CA GLN A 176 5.59 -16.34 13.77
C GLN A 176 4.96 -14.95 13.77
N PHE A 177 5.59 -13.98 14.43
CA PHE A 177 5.20 -12.57 14.33
C PHE A 177 5.22 -12.10 12.87
N LYS A 178 6.30 -12.41 12.14
CA LYS A 178 6.45 -12.05 10.72
C LYS A 178 5.47 -12.80 9.82
N ASN A 179 5.19 -14.07 10.12
CA ASN A 179 4.20 -14.87 9.38
C ASN A 179 2.79 -14.30 9.53
N ALA A 180 2.40 -13.85 10.73
CA ALA A 180 1.07 -13.26 10.96
C ALA A 180 0.81 -12.04 10.08
N ILE A 181 1.80 -11.15 9.92
CA ILE A 181 1.70 -9.99 9.03
C ILE A 181 1.49 -10.43 7.58
N SER A 182 2.24 -11.44 7.14
CA SER A 182 2.13 -12.02 5.80
C SER A 182 0.78 -12.70 5.56
N ASP A 183 0.30 -13.48 6.52
CA ASP A 183 -0.96 -14.22 6.45
C ASP A 183 -2.17 -13.27 6.48
N TYR A 184 -2.08 -12.17 7.24
CA TYR A 184 -3.04 -11.09 7.18
C TYR A 184 -3.08 -10.42 5.80
N ALA A 185 -1.92 -10.04 5.25
CA ALA A 185 -1.84 -9.46 3.91
C ALA A 185 -2.36 -10.41 2.82
N TYR A 186 -2.08 -11.72 2.94
CA TYR A 186 -2.61 -12.73 2.05
C TYR A 186 -4.14 -12.82 2.12
N THR A 187 -4.69 -12.82 3.33
CA THR A 187 -6.15 -12.89 3.56
C THR A 187 -6.84 -11.70 2.91
N VAL A 188 -6.34 -10.48 3.15
CA VAL A 188 -6.87 -9.25 2.52
C VAL A 188 -6.72 -9.26 0.99
N LEU A 189 -5.66 -9.88 0.46
CA LEU A 189 -5.43 -9.96 -0.98
C LEU A 189 -6.41 -10.91 -1.70
N VAL A 190 -6.78 -12.03 -1.06
CA VAL A 190 -7.54 -13.11 -1.72
C VAL A 190 -9.02 -13.12 -1.39
N GLU A 191 -9.41 -12.56 -0.24
CA GLU A 191 -10.80 -12.48 0.19
C GLU A 191 -11.45 -11.19 -0.32
N ASN A 192 -12.77 -11.23 -0.55
CA ASN A 192 -13.53 -10.05 -0.92
C ASN A 192 -13.91 -9.29 0.37
N VAL A 193 -12.99 -8.46 0.84
CA VAL A 193 -13.10 -7.76 2.14
C VAL A 193 -13.12 -6.25 1.98
N TYR A 194 -13.66 -5.58 2.99
CA TYR A 194 -13.68 -4.14 3.16
C TYR A 194 -12.99 -3.74 4.48
N GLN A 195 -12.65 -2.46 4.64
CA GLN A 195 -11.95 -1.98 5.83
C GLN A 195 -12.73 -2.24 7.13
N GLN A 196 -14.07 -2.25 7.10
CA GLN A 196 -14.87 -2.59 8.29
C GLN A 196 -14.75 -4.06 8.72
N ASP A 197 -14.25 -4.93 7.85
CA ASP A 197 -14.10 -6.37 8.13
C ASP A 197 -12.76 -6.68 8.83
N VAL A 198 -11.84 -5.70 8.95
CA VAL A 198 -10.52 -5.87 9.60
C VAL A 198 -10.61 -6.51 11.00
N PRO A 199 -11.52 -6.10 11.91
CA PRO A 199 -11.63 -6.76 13.21
C PRO A 199 -11.96 -8.25 13.11
N GLU A 200 -12.86 -8.64 12.19
CA GLU A 200 -13.26 -10.04 11.99
C GLU A 200 -12.13 -10.86 11.36
N ILE A 201 -11.39 -10.28 10.40
CA ILE A 201 -10.23 -10.93 9.78
C ILE A 201 -9.16 -11.22 10.84
N LEU A 202 -8.85 -10.24 11.69
CA LEU A 202 -7.86 -10.40 12.75
C LEU A 202 -8.28 -11.47 13.77
N ASP A 203 -9.54 -11.48 14.19
CA ASP A 203 -10.06 -12.50 15.12
C ASP A 203 -9.99 -13.91 14.51
N LYS A 204 -10.38 -14.06 13.24
CA LYS A 204 -10.32 -15.32 12.49
C LYS A 204 -8.90 -15.88 12.36
N LEU A 205 -7.89 -15.01 12.32
CA LEU A 205 -6.48 -15.42 12.20
C LEU A 205 -5.85 -15.81 13.53
N LYS A 206 -6.44 -15.45 14.68
CA LYS A 206 -5.89 -15.79 16.00
C LYS A 206 -5.73 -17.29 16.17
N ASN A 207 -4.64 -17.70 16.81
CA ASN A 207 -4.33 -19.10 17.07
C ASN A 207 -3.69 -19.28 18.46
N LEU A 208 -2.97 -20.38 18.70
CA LEU A 208 -2.37 -20.69 20.01
C LEU A 208 -0.95 -20.10 20.20
N ASP A 209 -0.39 -19.43 19.19
CA ASP A 209 0.95 -18.86 19.22
C ASP A 209 0.90 -17.38 19.64
N ASP A 210 1.55 -17.07 20.77
CA ASP A 210 1.51 -15.74 21.39
C ASP A 210 2.17 -14.67 20.51
N ASP A 211 3.27 -15.00 19.82
CA ASP A 211 3.97 -14.06 18.94
C ASP A 211 3.15 -13.76 17.68
N TYR A 212 2.49 -14.77 17.12
CA TYR A 212 1.55 -14.60 16.02
C TYR A 212 0.39 -13.67 16.41
N ASN A 213 -0.25 -13.93 17.56
CA ASN A 213 -1.37 -13.12 18.04
C ASN A 213 -0.95 -11.69 18.37
N ARG A 214 0.24 -11.50 18.96
CA ARG A 214 0.81 -10.17 19.24
C ARG A 214 0.98 -9.34 17.96
N ALA A 215 1.40 -9.95 16.85
CA ALA A 215 1.47 -9.26 15.56
C ALA A 215 0.09 -8.80 15.06
N LEU A 216 -0.97 -9.61 15.26
CA LEU A 216 -2.33 -9.22 14.91
C LEU A 216 -2.82 -8.04 15.74
N ASP A 217 -2.48 -8.01 17.03
CA ASP A 217 -2.80 -6.88 17.91
C ASP A 217 -2.03 -5.61 17.49
N GLU A 218 -0.77 -5.72 17.06
CA GLU A 218 0.00 -4.60 16.48
C GLU A 218 -0.61 -4.08 15.16
N ILE A 219 -1.11 -4.98 14.30
CA ILE A 219 -1.86 -4.60 13.09
C ILE A 219 -3.13 -3.85 13.46
N TRP A 220 -3.87 -4.32 14.48
CA TRP A 220 -5.05 -3.61 14.98
C TRP A 220 -4.71 -2.20 15.47
N ASN A 221 -3.63 -2.06 16.25
CA ASN A 221 -3.19 -0.78 16.77
C ASN A 221 -2.77 0.19 15.64
N LEU A 222 -2.12 -0.32 14.60
CA LEU A 222 -1.76 0.47 13.42
C LEU A 222 -3.01 0.89 12.61
N PHE A 223 -4.01 0.03 12.53
CA PHE A 223 -5.26 0.28 11.82
C PHE A 223 -6.16 1.29 12.56
N ASN A 224 -6.20 1.18 13.89
CA ASN A 224 -7.05 1.96 14.77
C ASN A 224 -6.26 2.57 15.96
N PRO A 225 -5.44 3.62 15.70
CA PRO A 225 -4.51 4.18 16.69
C PRO A 225 -5.18 4.93 17.85
N SER A 226 -6.49 5.15 17.80
CA SER A 226 -7.26 5.96 18.75
C SER A 226 -7.83 5.18 19.96
N LYS A 227 -7.53 3.89 20.11
CA LYS A 227 -7.82 3.14 21.34
C LYS A 227 -6.54 2.93 22.15
N PRO A 228 -6.35 3.64 23.28
CA PRO A 228 -5.39 3.22 24.29
C PRO A 228 -5.81 1.82 24.77
N ASN A 229 -4.84 0.94 24.99
CA ASN A 229 -5.06 -0.35 25.66
C ASN A 229 -5.90 -0.11 26.93
N MET A 230 -7.17 -0.53 26.91
CA MET A 230 -7.92 -0.73 28.14
C MET A 230 -7.40 -2.03 28.73
N GLU A 231 -6.31 -1.93 29.48
CA GLU A 231 -5.86 -2.99 30.38
C GLU A 231 -6.97 -3.26 31.41
N LEU A 232 -7.34 -4.54 31.51
CA LEU A 232 -8.10 -5.15 32.62
C LEU A 232 -7.15 -5.50 33.75
#